data_AF-A0A0U1KLE1-F1
#
_entry.id   AF-A0A0U1KLE1-F1
#
_cell.length_a   1.000
_cell.length_b   1.000
_cell.length_c   1.000
_cell.angle_alpha   90.00
_cell.angle_beta   90.00
_cell.angle_gamma   90.00
#
_symmetry.space_group_name_H-M   'P 1'
#
loop_
_entity.id
_entity.type
_entity.pdbx_description
1 polymer ?
#
loop_
_entity_poly.entity_id
_entity_poly.type
_entity_poly.pdbx_seq_one_letter_code
_entity_poly.pdbx_strand_id
1 'polypeptide(L)'
;MRQRSLQFTVPNWVKWFLVILFLFLFSLIVYGSNVYQLIQENKIEGFTESEERVLTETDMITVDEISRFHGRQYYHVITGKNEEGEQLLAYVNQSNSDKAISVFSLKRLVNKERIEESWQTACESCQLLQMNYGIRDNVPLLELSYFDNKDRLSYRYYRLDNGEYESGVTLSNDYKN
;
A
#
# COMPACT_ATOMS: atom_id res chain seq x y z
N MET A 1 11.77 -67.86 -21.52
CA MET A 1 11.33 -66.53 -21.03
C MET A 1 11.67 -66.42 -19.55
N ARG A 2 12.50 -65.46 -19.14
CA ARG A 2 12.61 -65.08 -17.72
C ARG A 2 13.04 -63.61 -17.64
N GLN A 3 12.05 -62.72 -17.57
CA GLN A 3 12.29 -61.33 -17.22
C GLN A 3 12.74 -61.30 -15.75
N ARG A 4 14.03 -61.02 -15.52
CA ARG A 4 14.53 -60.62 -14.21
C ARG A 4 14.15 -59.16 -14.01
N SER A 5 13.10 -58.91 -13.24
CA SER A 5 12.81 -57.57 -12.74
C SER A 5 13.92 -57.16 -11.78
N LEU A 6 14.61 -56.06 -12.10
CA LEU A 6 15.57 -55.44 -11.21
C LEU A 6 14.80 -54.91 -10.00
N GLN A 7 14.89 -55.59 -8.87
CA GLN A 7 14.37 -55.08 -7.60
C GLN A 7 15.27 -53.92 -7.17
N PHE A 8 14.89 -52.70 -7.57
CA PHE A 8 15.50 -51.47 -7.08
C PHE A 8 15.12 -51.32 -5.60
N THR A 9 15.95 -51.89 -4.73
CA THR A 9 15.78 -51.79 -3.28
C THR A 9 16.30 -50.41 -2.86
N VAL A 10 15.39 -49.46 -2.65
CA VAL A 10 15.74 -48.13 -2.15
C VAL A 10 16.46 -48.31 -0.80
N PRO A 11 17.75 -47.95 -0.70
CA PRO A 11 18.51 -48.22 0.51
C PRO A 11 17.97 -47.37 1.66
N ASN A 12 17.92 -47.96 2.86
CA ASN A 12 17.13 -47.43 3.98
C ASN A 12 17.50 -45.99 4.38
N TRP A 13 18.74 -45.55 4.16
CA TRP A 13 19.17 -44.16 4.39
C TRP A 13 18.46 -43.14 3.50
N VAL A 14 18.11 -43.51 2.25
CA VAL A 14 17.35 -42.64 1.33
C VAL A 14 15.92 -42.46 1.83
N LYS A 15 15.31 -43.49 2.43
CA LYS A 15 13.97 -43.37 3.03
C LYS A 15 13.98 -42.37 4.19
N TRP A 16 14.98 -42.47 5.08
CA TRP A 16 15.14 -41.53 6.18
C TRP A 16 15.45 -40.11 5.71
N PHE A 17 16.30 -39.96 4.69
CA PHE A 17 16.57 -38.67 4.06
C PHE A 17 15.30 -38.05 3.48
N LEU A 18 14.47 -38.82 2.76
CA LEU A 18 13.19 -38.34 2.22
C LEU A 18 12.21 -37.92 3.31
N VAL A 19 12.15 -38.63 4.44
CA VAL A 19 11.32 -38.23 5.60
C VAL A 19 11.82 -36.94 6.22
N ILE A 20 13.14 -36.78 6.41
CA ILE A 20 13.73 -35.55 6.94
C ILE A 20 13.49 -34.38 5.98
N LEU A 21 13.67 -34.60 4.67
CA LEU A 21 13.41 -33.60 3.64
C LEU A 21 11.95 -33.17 3.62
N PHE A 22 11.02 -34.13 3.74
CA PHE A 22 9.60 -33.84 3.83
C PHE A 22 9.25 -33.03 5.08
N LEU A 23 9.78 -33.41 6.26
CA LEU A 23 9.58 -32.66 7.51
C LEU A 23 10.17 -31.25 7.42
N PHE A 24 11.34 -31.10 6.79
CA PHE A 24 11.96 -29.80 6.57
C PHE A 24 11.11 -28.91 5.65
N LEU A 25 10.63 -29.44 4.52
CA LEU A 25 9.73 -28.72 3.61
C LEU A 25 8.41 -28.34 4.30
N PHE A 26 7.85 -29.26 5.08
CA PHE A 26 6.62 -28.99 5.85
C PHE A 26 6.84 -27.86 6.87
N SER A 27 7.96 -27.88 7.59
CA SER A 27 8.35 -26.81 8.52
C SER A 27 8.49 -25.45 7.81
N LEU A 28 9.11 -25.41 6.62
CA LEU A 28 9.24 -24.19 5.82
C LEU A 28 7.87 -23.63 5.40
N ILE A 29 6.92 -24.49 5.01
CA ILE A 29 5.58 -24.06 4.63
C ILE A 29 4.85 -23.43 5.83
N VAL A 30 4.85 -24.11 6.99
CA VAL A 30 4.21 -23.61 8.20
C VAL A 30 4.82 -22.28 8.64
N TYR A 31 6.14 -22.18 8.65
CA TYR A 31 6.84 -20.94 8.97
C TYR A 31 6.50 -19.82 7.98
N GLY A 32 6.54 -20.12 6.68
CA GLY A 32 6.18 -19.17 5.62
C GLY A 32 4.76 -18.64 5.75
N SER A 33 3.79 -19.50 6.09
CA SER A 33 2.41 -19.08 6.34
C SER A 33 2.27 -18.17 7.55
N ASN A 34 2.97 -18.44 8.66
CA ASN A 34 2.94 -17.58 9.84
C ASN A 34 3.53 -16.19 9.54
N VAL A 35 4.69 -16.15 8.86
CA VAL A 35 5.30 -14.87 8.45
C VAL A 35 4.38 -14.11 7.50
N TYR A 36 3.74 -14.81 6.55
CA TYR A 36 2.78 -14.20 5.64
C TYR A 36 1.59 -13.59 6.38
N GLN A 37 0.99 -14.32 7.33
CA GLN A 37 -0.11 -13.80 8.15
C GLN A 37 0.30 -12.58 8.96
N LEU A 38 1.45 -12.64 9.64
CA LEU A 38 1.99 -11.52 10.41
C LEU A 38 2.20 -10.25 9.56
N ILE A 39 2.71 -10.40 8.33
CA ILE A 39 2.87 -9.27 7.40
C ILE A 39 1.52 -8.68 7.02
N GLN A 40 0.50 -9.52 6.79
CA GLN A 40 -0.83 -9.06 6.39
C GLN A 40 -1.57 -8.38 7.55
N GLU A 41 -1.42 -8.88 8.78
CA GLU A 41 -1.97 -8.22 9.98
C GLU A 41 -1.34 -6.84 10.20
N ASN A 42 -0.01 -6.73 10.09
CA ASN A 42 0.68 -5.43 10.13
C ASN A 42 0.17 -4.47 9.03
N LYS A 43 -0.28 -5.00 7.88
CA LYS A 43 -0.86 -4.17 6.81
C LYS A 43 -2.27 -3.65 7.09
N ILE A 44 -2.93 -4.06 8.15
CA ILE A 44 -4.24 -3.50 8.54
C ILE A 44 -4.27 -3.05 10.01
N GLU A 45 -3.13 -3.12 10.69
CA GLU A 45 -2.96 -2.64 12.06
C GLU A 45 -3.49 -1.22 12.22
N GLY A 46 -4.38 -1.04 13.20
CA GLY A 46 -5.03 0.22 13.56
C GLY A 46 -6.13 0.71 12.60
N PHE A 47 -6.45 -0.02 11.54
CA PHE A 47 -7.51 0.39 10.59
C PHE A 47 -8.89 0.40 11.24
N THR A 48 -9.23 -0.65 11.99
CA THR A 48 -10.52 -0.76 12.70
C THR A 48 -10.71 0.38 13.71
N GLU A 49 -9.67 0.71 14.49
CA GLU A 49 -9.74 1.83 15.44
C GLU A 49 -9.92 3.17 14.71
N SER A 50 -9.25 3.36 13.58
CA SER A 50 -9.37 4.60 12.81
C SER A 50 -10.72 4.72 12.10
N GLU A 51 -11.28 3.60 11.65
CA GLU A 51 -12.65 3.52 11.12
C GLU A 51 -13.67 3.91 12.20
N GLU A 52 -13.63 3.26 13.37
CA GLU A 52 -14.52 3.59 14.48
C GLU A 52 -14.43 5.06 14.87
N ARG A 53 -13.21 5.59 14.94
CA ARG A 53 -12.97 6.98 15.27
C ARG A 53 -13.53 7.94 14.23
N VAL A 54 -13.37 7.65 12.94
CA VAL A 54 -13.94 8.49 11.86
C VAL A 54 -15.46 8.45 11.88
N LEU A 55 -16.07 7.27 12.07
CA LEU A 55 -17.52 7.12 12.15
C LEU A 55 -18.13 7.80 13.40
N THR A 56 -17.33 7.99 14.44
CA THR A 56 -17.78 8.60 15.71
C THR A 56 -17.54 10.10 15.78
N GLU A 57 -16.38 10.58 15.30
CA GLU A 57 -15.94 11.97 15.44
C GLU A 57 -16.24 12.85 14.22
N THR A 58 -16.77 12.28 13.12
CA THR A 58 -17.02 13.00 11.87
C THR A 58 -18.40 12.69 11.30
N ASP A 59 -18.80 13.39 10.24
CA ASP A 59 -20.08 13.18 9.54
C ASP A 59 -20.07 11.95 8.60
N MET A 60 -18.99 11.16 8.58
CA MET A 60 -18.89 9.95 7.75
C MET A 60 -19.71 8.81 8.36
N ILE A 61 -20.54 8.16 7.55
CA ILE A 61 -21.37 7.01 7.95
C ILE A 61 -20.95 5.68 7.30
N THR A 62 -20.15 5.76 6.22
CA THR A 62 -19.61 4.57 5.53
C THR A 62 -18.15 4.80 5.20
N VAL A 63 -17.33 3.77 5.36
CA VAL A 63 -15.94 3.74 4.89
C VAL A 63 -15.86 2.94 3.59
N ASP A 64 -15.30 3.56 2.55
CA ASP A 64 -15.08 2.95 1.24
C ASP A 64 -13.66 2.33 1.16
N GLU A 65 -12.64 3.06 1.63
CA GLU A 65 -11.24 2.62 1.59
C GLU A 65 -10.44 3.21 2.75
N ILE A 66 -9.49 2.44 3.28
CA ILE A 66 -8.48 2.90 4.24
C ILE A 66 -7.10 2.61 3.65
N SER A 67 -6.27 3.64 3.60
CA SER A 67 -4.89 3.57 3.13
C SER A 67 -3.94 4.23 4.12
N ARG A 68 -2.63 4.10 3.88
CA ARG A 68 -1.59 4.70 4.71
C ARG A 68 -0.89 5.81 3.97
N PHE A 69 -0.57 6.87 4.70
CA PHE A 69 0.32 7.90 4.23
C PHE A 69 1.44 8.16 5.23
N HIS A 70 2.68 8.04 4.76
CA HIS A 70 3.89 8.26 5.55
C HIS A 70 4.58 9.54 5.08
N GLY A 71 4.15 10.67 5.62
CA GLY A 71 4.82 11.97 5.43
C GLY A 71 5.78 12.26 6.57
N ARG A 72 5.73 13.49 7.10
CA ARG A 72 6.41 13.84 8.37
C ARG A 72 5.79 13.16 9.58
N GLN A 73 4.51 12.81 9.47
CA GLN A 73 3.77 12.02 10.44
C GLN A 73 3.08 10.89 9.68
N TYR A 74 2.69 9.86 10.42
CA TYR A 74 1.97 8.72 9.89
C TYR A 74 0.46 8.94 10.03
N TYR A 75 -0.27 8.72 8.93
CA TYR A 75 -1.72 8.86 8.87
C TYR A 75 -2.36 7.60 8.29
N HIS A 76 -3.52 7.25 8.83
CA HIS A 76 -4.52 6.51 8.07
C HIS A 76 -5.35 7.51 7.26
N VAL A 77 -5.53 7.23 5.98
CA VAL A 77 -6.26 8.07 5.04
C VAL A 77 -7.49 7.31 4.60
N ILE A 78 -8.66 7.86 4.89
CA ILE A 78 -9.94 7.17 4.80
C ILE A 78 -10.82 7.91 3.81
N THR A 79 -11.34 7.21 2.82
CA THR A 79 -12.42 7.71 1.96
C THR A 79 -13.73 7.05 2.33
N GLY A 80 -14.82 7.78 2.19
CA GLY A 80 -16.14 7.30 2.56
C GLY A 80 -17.21 8.33 2.27
N LYS A 81 -18.40 8.14 2.83
CA LYS A 81 -19.55 9.02 2.54
C LYS A 81 -20.26 9.47 3.79
N ASN A 82 -20.88 10.65 3.72
CA ASN A 82 -21.83 11.12 4.73
C ASN A 82 -23.27 10.70 4.39
N GLU A 83 -24.23 11.08 5.24
CA GLU A 83 -25.66 10.77 5.06
C GLU A 83 -26.24 11.30 3.75
N GLU A 84 -25.70 12.41 3.22
CA GLU A 84 -26.11 13.01 1.95
C GLU A 84 -25.51 12.28 0.73
N GLY A 85 -24.66 11.27 0.95
CA GLY A 85 -23.94 10.56 -0.10
C GLY A 85 -22.74 11.34 -0.66
N GLU A 86 -22.33 12.42 -0.02
CA GLU A 86 -21.14 13.18 -0.40
C GLU A 86 -19.86 12.40 -0.05
N GLN A 87 -18.95 12.31 -1.02
CA GLN A 87 -17.65 11.68 -0.86
C GLN A 87 -16.70 12.54 0.00
N LEU A 88 -16.21 11.96 1.09
CA LEU A 88 -15.32 12.59 2.06
C LEU A 88 -13.94 11.92 2.06
N LEU A 89 -12.93 12.70 2.43
CA LEU A 89 -11.54 12.29 2.61
C LEU A 89 -11.08 12.73 4.01
N ALA A 90 -10.84 11.74 4.87
CA ALA A 90 -10.45 11.93 6.27
C ALA A 90 -9.01 11.48 6.52
N TYR A 91 -8.32 12.21 7.40
CA TYR A 91 -6.94 11.93 7.80
C TYR A 91 -6.85 11.74 9.31
N VAL A 92 -6.57 10.52 9.75
CA VAL A 92 -6.43 10.15 11.16
C VAL A 92 -4.95 10.04 11.50
N ASN A 93 -4.47 10.91 12.38
CA ASN A 93 -3.06 10.94 12.76
C ASN A 93 -2.73 9.77 13.71
N GLN A 94 -1.85 8.89 13.26
CA GLN A 94 -1.42 7.71 14.02
C GLN A 94 -0.19 8.00 14.90
N SER A 95 0.50 9.12 14.65
CA SER A 95 1.63 9.58 15.48
C SER A 95 1.19 10.39 16.71
N ASN A 96 -0.03 10.92 16.70
CA ASN A 96 -0.64 11.66 17.80
C ASN A 96 -2.17 11.51 17.73
N SER A 97 -2.71 10.60 18.55
CA SER A 97 -4.13 10.29 18.62
C SER A 97 -5.00 11.48 19.04
N ASP A 98 -4.47 12.39 19.87
CA ASP A 98 -5.22 13.53 20.39
C ASP A 98 -5.46 14.62 19.34
N LYS A 99 -4.80 14.52 18.18
CA LYS A 99 -5.01 15.45 17.07
C LYS A 99 -6.39 15.19 16.45
N ALA A 100 -7.15 16.26 16.22
CA ALA A 100 -8.43 16.20 15.54
C ALA A 100 -8.29 15.63 14.11
N ILE A 101 -9.31 14.88 13.68
CA ILE A 101 -9.39 14.33 12.33
C ILE A 101 -9.59 15.47 11.34
N SER A 102 -8.77 15.50 10.29
CA SER A 102 -8.92 16.46 9.20
C SER A 102 -9.83 15.86 8.13
N VAL A 103 -10.95 16.50 7.81
CA VAL A 103 -11.95 16.00 6.85
C VAL A 103 -12.13 17.00 5.72
N PHE A 104 -12.12 16.50 4.48
CA PHE A 104 -12.30 17.26 3.26
C PHE A 104 -13.41 16.64 2.43
N SER A 105 -14.20 17.48 1.75
CA SER A 105 -15.12 17.01 0.71
C SER A 105 -14.36 16.83 -0.58
N LEU A 106 -14.39 15.62 -1.15
CA LEU A 106 -13.72 15.31 -2.42
C LEU A 106 -14.29 16.14 -3.57
N LYS A 107 -15.56 16.55 -3.49
CA LYS A 107 -16.19 17.44 -4.48
C LYS A 107 -15.55 18.82 -4.55
N ARG A 108 -14.94 19.29 -3.45
CA ARG A 108 -14.22 20.58 -3.39
C ARG A 108 -12.74 20.47 -3.76
N LEU A 109 -12.24 19.25 -3.96
CA LEU A 109 -10.87 18.98 -4.33
C LEU A 109 -10.76 18.74 -5.84
N VAL A 110 -9.56 18.96 -6.37
CA VAL A 110 -9.21 18.61 -7.73
C VAL A 110 -9.25 17.10 -7.86
N ASN A 111 -9.93 16.64 -8.91
CA ASN A 111 -10.04 15.22 -9.19
C ASN A 111 -8.66 14.59 -9.48
N LYS A 112 -8.41 13.37 -8.96
CA LYS A 112 -7.21 12.57 -9.21
C LYS A 112 -6.93 12.42 -10.69
N GLU A 113 -7.93 12.06 -11.48
CA GLU A 113 -7.77 11.86 -12.92
C GLU A 113 -7.27 13.12 -13.65
N ARG A 114 -7.68 14.31 -13.19
CA ARG A 114 -7.21 15.57 -13.78
C ARG A 114 -5.71 15.82 -13.51
N ILE A 115 -5.23 15.46 -12.33
CA ILE A 115 -3.80 15.56 -11.99
C ILE A 115 -3.01 14.50 -12.77
N GLU A 116 -3.55 13.29 -12.88
CA GLU A 116 -2.95 12.21 -13.67
C GLU A 116 -2.78 12.60 -15.14
N GLU A 117 -3.83 13.11 -15.78
CA GLU A 117 -3.79 13.59 -17.17
C GLU A 117 -2.73 14.70 -17.36
N SER A 118 -2.71 15.67 -16.45
CA SER A 118 -1.73 16.76 -16.49
C SER A 118 -0.30 16.26 -16.31
N TRP A 119 -0.08 15.27 -15.44
CA TRP A 119 1.23 14.66 -15.21
C TRP A 119 1.66 13.81 -16.40
N GLN A 120 0.77 12.99 -16.95
CA GLN A 120 1.04 12.13 -18.11
C GLN A 120 1.41 12.96 -19.34
N THR A 121 0.79 14.11 -19.54
CA THR A 121 1.13 15.05 -20.62
C THR A 121 2.55 15.62 -20.45
N ALA A 122 3.00 15.83 -19.20
CA ALA A 122 4.34 16.32 -18.91
C ALA A 122 5.41 15.22 -18.98
N CYS A 123 5.03 13.94 -18.85
CA CYS A 123 5.92 12.79 -18.95
C CYS A 123 5.25 11.60 -19.63
N GLU A 124 5.15 11.64 -20.97
CA GLU A 124 4.43 10.62 -21.74
C GLU A 124 5.03 9.20 -21.61
N SER A 125 6.34 9.10 -21.40
CA SER A 125 7.05 7.83 -21.27
C SER A 125 7.25 7.38 -19.82
N CYS A 126 6.65 8.06 -18.85
CA CYS A 126 6.71 7.64 -17.45
C CYS A 126 5.76 6.45 -17.20
N GLN A 127 6.14 5.55 -16.31
CA GLN A 127 5.29 4.44 -15.87
C GLN A 127 4.74 4.72 -14.48
N LEU A 128 3.45 5.07 -14.40
CA LEU A 128 2.76 5.24 -13.12
C LEU A 128 2.75 3.93 -12.32
N LEU A 129 3.10 4.02 -11.04
CA LEU A 129 3.05 2.89 -10.11
C LEU A 129 1.83 3.00 -9.21
N GLN A 130 1.64 4.15 -8.57
CA GLN A 130 0.55 4.36 -7.62
C GLN A 130 0.23 5.83 -7.42
N MET A 131 -1.04 6.11 -7.09
CA MET A 131 -1.54 7.42 -6.68
C MET A 131 -2.20 7.32 -5.31
N ASN A 132 -1.61 7.95 -4.30
CA ASN A 132 -2.08 7.89 -2.92
C ASN A 132 -2.51 9.26 -2.41
N TYR A 133 -3.57 9.30 -1.62
CA TYR A 133 -3.92 10.52 -0.88
C TYR A 133 -2.92 10.72 0.27
N GLY A 134 -2.48 11.96 0.45
CA GLY A 134 -1.59 12.36 1.53
C GLY A 134 -2.02 13.68 2.16
N ILE A 135 -1.33 14.10 3.22
CA ILE A 135 -1.58 15.38 3.88
C ILE A 135 -0.29 15.98 4.43
N ARG A 136 -0.12 17.28 4.27
CA ARG A 136 1.00 18.03 4.85
C ARG A 136 0.51 19.38 5.34
N ASP A 137 0.78 19.69 6.60
CA ASP A 137 0.41 20.98 7.20
C ASP A 137 -1.08 21.36 6.96
N ASN A 138 -1.97 20.37 7.08
CA ASN A 138 -3.41 20.48 6.83
C ASN A 138 -3.83 20.77 5.37
N VAL A 139 -2.91 20.58 4.41
CA VAL A 139 -3.19 20.63 2.98
C VAL A 139 -3.31 19.19 2.45
N PRO A 140 -4.45 18.80 1.85
CA PRO A 140 -4.61 17.48 1.25
C PRO A 140 -3.80 17.40 -0.05
N LEU A 141 -3.05 16.32 -0.21
CA LEU A 141 -2.13 16.09 -1.31
C LEU A 141 -2.48 14.82 -2.07
N LEU A 142 -2.02 14.77 -3.31
CA LEU A 142 -1.96 13.57 -4.13
C LEU A 142 -0.49 13.23 -4.38
N GLU A 143 -0.05 12.09 -3.86
CA GLU A 143 1.28 11.52 -4.08
C GLU A 143 1.24 10.58 -5.28
N LEU A 144 2.02 10.90 -6.31
CA LEU A 144 2.28 10.04 -7.46
C LEU A 144 3.63 9.37 -7.25
N SER A 145 3.67 8.05 -7.39
CA SER A 145 4.91 7.28 -7.52
C SER A 145 4.99 6.67 -8.92
N TYR A 146 6.15 6.80 -9.57
CA TYR A 146 6.34 6.36 -10.96
C TYR A 146 7.81 6.12 -11.28
N PHE A 147 8.06 5.34 -12.34
CA PHE A 147 9.38 5.30 -12.99
C PHE A 147 9.45 6.36 -14.08
N ASP A 148 10.48 7.21 -14.03
CA ASP A 148 10.74 8.18 -15.09
C ASP A 148 11.37 7.54 -16.33
N ASN A 149 11.60 8.36 -17.37
CA ASN A 149 12.21 7.93 -18.62
C ASN A 149 13.66 7.39 -18.49
N LYS A 150 14.26 7.43 -17.31
CA LYS A 150 15.59 6.89 -17.00
C LYS A 150 15.51 5.71 -16.03
N ASP A 151 14.34 5.08 -15.88
CA ASP A 151 14.05 4.03 -14.91
C ASP A 151 14.33 4.45 -13.45
N ARG A 152 14.18 5.75 -13.12
CA ARG A 152 14.39 6.23 -11.75
C ARG A 152 13.06 6.33 -11.03
N LEU A 153 13.01 5.79 -9.82
CA LEU A 153 11.83 5.91 -8.97
C LEU A 153 11.66 7.37 -8.54
N SER A 154 10.51 7.94 -8.87
CA SER A 154 10.15 9.32 -8.59
C SER A 154 8.86 9.40 -7.79
N TYR A 155 8.85 10.32 -6.82
CA TYR A 155 7.67 10.71 -6.07
C TYR A 155 7.36 12.18 -6.37
N ARG A 156 6.09 12.50 -6.62
CA ARG A 156 5.62 13.87 -6.87
C ARG A 156 4.36 14.12 -6.04
N TYR A 157 4.27 15.31 -5.46
CA TYR A 157 3.16 15.73 -4.63
C TYR A 157 2.45 16.90 -5.29
N TYR A 158 1.14 16.77 -5.47
CA TYR A 158 0.27 17.82 -5.99
C TYR A 158 -0.75 18.20 -4.91
N ARG A 159 -1.03 19.49 -4.77
CA ARG A 159 -2.03 19.96 -3.81
C ARG A 159 -3.42 19.66 -4.38
N LEU A 160 -4.30 19.06 -3.59
CA LEU A 160 -5.65 18.72 -4.03
C LEU A 160 -6.61 19.92 -3.98
N ASP A 161 -6.26 21.01 -3.31
CA ASP A 161 -7.11 22.20 -3.26
C ASP A 161 -7.04 23.03 -4.56
N ASN A 162 -5.91 23.00 -5.28
CA ASN A 162 -5.73 23.77 -6.51
C ASN A 162 -5.09 23.00 -7.68
N GLY A 163 -4.57 21.79 -7.47
CA GLY A 163 -3.95 20.94 -8.49
C GLY A 163 -2.48 21.29 -8.80
N GLU A 164 -1.89 22.25 -8.08
CA GLU A 164 -0.52 22.70 -8.34
C GLU A 164 0.50 21.68 -7.81
N TYR A 165 1.63 21.58 -8.54
CA TYR A 165 2.80 20.86 -8.06
C TYR A 165 3.36 21.51 -6.79
N GLU A 166 3.55 20.72 -5.74
CA GLU A 166 4.14 21.19 -4.48
C GLU A 166 5.63 20.82 -4.39
N SER A 167 5.94 19.53 -4.51
CA SER A 167 7.28 19.01 -4.25
C SER A 167 7.50 17.64 -4.87
N GLY A 168 8.74 17.20 -4.92
CA GLY A 168 9.09 15.92 -5.52
C GLY A 168 10.50 15.48 -5.18
N VAL A 169 10.70 14.18 -5.17
CA VAL A 169 12.01 13.55 -5.05
C VAL A 169 12.17 12.51 -6.15
N THR A 170 13.37 12.39 -6.69
CA THR A 170 13.71 11.32 -7.65
C THR A 170 14.95 10.63 -7.10
N LEU A 171 14.86 9.33 -6.90
CA LEU A 171 15.94 8.52 -6.37
C LEU A 171 16.92 8.20 -7.50
N SER A 172 18.22 8.41 -7.25
CA SER A 172 19.23 8.07 -8.25
C SER A 172 19.28 6.56 -8.45
N ASN A 173 19.48 6.14 -9.69
CA ASN A 173 19.67 4.73 -10.03
C ASN A 173 21.18 4.43 -10.08
N ASP A 174 21.87 4.61 -8.95
CA ASP A 174 23.34 4.46 -8.88
C ASP A 174 23.80 2.99 -8.88
N TYR A 175 22.88 2.03 -9.03
CA TYR A 175 23.16 0.58 -8.99
C TYR A 175 23.34 -0.07 -10.38
N LYS A 176 23.26 0.70 -11.47
CA LYS A 176 23.41 0.21 -12.86
C LYS A 176 24.83 0.41 -13.45
N ASN A 177 25.88 0.37 -12.62
CA ASN A 177 27.28 0.33 -13.09
C ASN A 177 27.85 -1.09 -13.06
#